data_AF-A0A1V6UZ90-F1
#
_entry.id   AF-A0A1V6UZ90-F1
#
_cell.length_a   1.000
_cell.length_b   1.000
_cell.length_c   1.000
_cell.angle_alpha   90.00
_cell.angle_beta   90.00
_cell.angle_gamma   90.00
#
_symmetry.space_group_name_H-M   'P 1'
#
loop_
_entity.id
_entity.type
_entity.pdbx_description
1 polymer ?
#
loop_
_entity_poly.entity_id
_entity_poly.type
_entity_poly.pdbx_seq_one_letter_code
_entity_poly.pdbx_strand_id
1 'polypeptide(L)'
;MAETFFGEIQHIEAVKNQFSPSTRTTINALGTMDPMGSTAIYLSYTIPDEYWVCSGGYTTTSFQLAVMGIDPVGESQLSGYPAQYPSVSMVDYHTGPPTAGETQLHAQALEATDGRKKILLVNKQNQALSVQIPTKQAGIEIVGVTTGGNPWTNEQVQGTIEIPAYAVAVIPRS
;
A
#
# COMPACT_ATOMS: atom_id res chain seq x y z
N MET A 1 -19.76 5.43 6.19
CA MET A 1 -18.83 4.29 6.33
C MET A 1 -17.45 4.75 6.78
N ALA A 2 -16.79 5.69 6.08
CA ALA A 2 -15.50 6.24 6.50
C ALA A 2 -15.55 6.92 7.88
N GLU A 3 -16.59 7.71 8.17
CA GLU A 3 -16.74 8.39 9.47
C GLU A 3 -16.84 7.40 10.65
N THR A 4 -17.62 6.33 10.50
CA THR A 4 -17.72 5.26 11.50
C THR A 4 -16.37 4.58 11.71
N PHE A 5 -15.65 4.27 10.64
CA PHE A 5 -14.32 3.69 10.70
C PHE A 5 -13.33 4.58 11.47
N PHE A 6 -13.30 5.88 11.18
CA PHE A 6 -12.44 6.82 11.91
C PHE A 6 -12.86 7.03 13.36
N GLY A 7 -14.17 6.99 13.66
CA GLY A 7 -14.67 7.02 15.03
C GLY A 7 -14.18 5.83 15.85
N GLU A 8 -14.23 4.62 15.29
CA GLU A 8 -13.69 3.41 15.93
C GLU A 8 -12.17 3.50 16.15
N ILE A 9 -11.42 3.99 15.16
CA ILE A 9 -9.98 4.22 15.29
C ILE A 9 -9.67 5.19 16.44
N GLN A 10 -10.38 6.31 16.50
CA GLN A 10 -10.20 7.30 17.57
C GLN A 10 -10.50 6.70 18.95
N HIS A 11 -11.53 5.84 19.04
CA HIS A 11 -11.85 5.12 20.27
C HIS A 11 -10.72 4.17 20.69
N ILE A 12 -10.22 3.35 19.75
CA ILE A 12 -9.08 2.44 19.98
C ILE A 12 -7.85 3.22 20.43
N GLU A 13 -7.53 4.32 19.75
CA GLU A 13 -6.38 5.17 20.10
C GLU A 13 -6.52 5.79 21.49
N ALA A 14 -7.72 6.22 21.88
CA ALA A 14 -7.97 6.74 23.22
C ALA A 14 -7.71 5.69 24.31
N VAL A 15 -8.21 4.47 24.13
CA VAL A 15 -7.97 3.36 25.07
C VAL A 15 -6.49 3.00 25.11
N LYS A 16 -5.86 2.83 23.95
CA LYS A 16 -4.44 2.51 23.84
C LYS A 16 -3.58 3.60 24.50
N ASN A 17 -3.87 4.88 24.31
CA ASN A 17 -3.14 5.99 24.94
C ASN A 17 -3.28 5.99 26.46
N GLN A 18 -4.40 5.51 27.00
CA GLN A 18 -4.61 5.40 28.45
C GLN A 18 -3.76 4.28 29.08
N PHE A 19 -3.67 3.12 28.42
CA PHE A 19 -3.09 1.91 29.03
C PHE A 19 -1.68 1.56 28.51
N SER A 20 -1.34 1.95 27.28
CA SER A 20 -0.05 1.67 26.66
C SER A 20 0.34 2.76 25.64
N PRO A 21 0.67 3.97 26.11
CA PRO A 21 0.96 5.11 25.23
C PRO A 21 2.18 4.91 24.32
N SER A 22 3.07 3.95 24.64
CA SER A 22 4.21 3.58 23.81
C SER A 22 3.90 2.52 22.75
N THR A 23 2.75 1.84 22.83
CA THR A 23 2.31 0.89 21.79
C THR A 23 1.96 1.66 20.52
N ARG A 24 2.39 1.12 19.37
CA ARG A 24 2.08 1.69 18.06
C ARG A 24 0.86 1.02 17.45
N THR A 25 0.15 1.77 16.63
CA THR A 25 -0.99 1.29 15.85
C THR A 25 -0.65 1.33 14.37
N THR A 26 -0.98 0.24 13.69
CA THR A 26 -0.75 0.08 12.25
C THR A 26 -1.98 -0.57 11.63
N ILE A 27 -2.31 -0.19 10.40
CA ILE A 27 -3.29 -0.94 9.60
C ILE A 27 -2.54 -2.03 8.83
N ASN A 28 -2.90 -3.29 9.08
CA ASN A 28 -2.24 -4.42 8.44
C ASN A 28 -2.54 -4.49 6.93
N ALA A 29 -3.78 -4.22 6.51
CA ALA A 29 -4.16 -4.18 5.10
C ALA A 29 -5.35 -3.26 4.89
N LEU A 30 -5.33 -2.50 3.80
CA LEU A 30 -6.47 -1.75 3.30
C LEU A 30 -6.48 -1.86 1.76
N GLY A 31 -7.65 -1.87 1.15
CA GLY A 31 -7.78 -1.93 -0.31
C GLY A 31 -9.21 -2.05 -0.77
N THR A 32 -9.39 -2.10 -2.08
CA THR A 32 -10.68 -2.31 -2.74
C THR A 32 -10.67 -3.62 -3.51
N MET A 33 -11.81 -4.29 -3.59
CA MET A 33 -11.99 -5.49 -4.41
C MET A 33 -13.10 -5.21 -5.42
N ASP A 34 -12.95 -5.71 -6.65
CA ASP A 34 -14.00 -5.60 -7.64
C ASP A 34 -15.21 -6.48 -7.23
N PRO A 35 -16.45 -6.12 -7.58
CA PRO A 35 -17.63 -6.86 -7.14
C PRO A 35 -17.74 -8.29 -7.65
N MET A 36 -17.05 -8.65 -8.75
CA MET A 36 -17.01 -10.03 -9.23
C MET A 36 -16.21 -10.91 -8.27
N GLY A 37 -15.25 -10.33 -7.53
CA GLY A 37 -14.44 -11.03 -6.55
C GLY A 37 -13.85 -12.30 -7.14
N SER A 38 -13.21 -12.19 -8.30
CA SER A 38 -12.64 -13.35 -8.99
C SER A 38 -11.13 -13.40 -8.89
N THR A 39 -10.59 -14.61 -8.78
CA THR A 39 -9.16 -14.88 -8.92
C THR A 39 -8.74 -15.07 -10.38
N ALA A 40 -9.69 -15.07 -11.31
CA ALA A 40 -9.45 -15.16 -12.75
C ALA A 40 -9.70 -13.80 -13.43
N ILE A 41 -8.89 -13.52 -14.47
CA ILE A 41 -9.07 -12.34 -15.32
C ILE A 41 -10.05 -12.71 -16.45
N TYR A 42 -11.19 -12.02 -16.49
CA TYR A 42 -12.17 -12.15 -17.56
C TYR A 42 -12.14 -10.90 -18.44
N LEU A 43 -11.51 -10.97 -19.61
CA LEU A 43 -11.41 -9.82 -20.53
C LEU A 43 -12.77 -9.28 -21.00
N SER A 44 -13.84 -10.08 -20.90
CA SER A 44 -15.21 -9.69 -21.22
C SER A 44 -15.93 -8.99 -20.06
N TYR A 45 -15.38 -9.03 -18.85
CA TYR A 45 -15.92 -8.33 -17.69
C TYR A 45 -15.56 -6.85 -17.79
N THR A 46 -16.50 -5.96 -17.49
CA THR A 46 -16.21 -4.54 -17.38
C THR A 46 -16.16 -4.20 -15.90
N ILE A 47 -15.04 -3.64 -15.44
CA ILE A 47 -14.88 -3.21 -14.06
C ILE A 47 -15.85 -2.04 -13.81
N PRO A 48 -16.75 -2.13 -12.82
CA PRO A 48 -17.75 -1.11 -12.57
C PRO A 48 -17.13 0.20 -12.07
N ASP A 49 -17.74 1.34 -12.41
CA ASP A 49 -17.25 2.68 -12.00
C ASP A 49 -17.16 2.82 -10.47
N GLU A 50 -18.04 2.15 -9.73
CA GLU A 50 -18.05 2.15 -8.27
C GLU A 50 -16.74 1.62 -7.68
N TYR A 51 -16.10 0.65 -8.33
CA TYR A 51 -14.79 0.15 -7.89
C TYR A 51 -13.75 1.27 -7.93
N TRP A 52 -13.70 2.04 -9.01
CA TRP A 52 -12.76 3.15 -9.16
C TRP A 52 -13.03 4.28 -8.17
N VAL A 53 -14.31 4.60 -7.91
CA VAL A 53 -14.70 5.54 -6.86
C VAL A 53 -14.25 5.07 -5.48
N CYS A 54 -14.41 3.79 -5.17
CA CYS A 54 -13.92 3.21 -3.92
C CYS A 54 -12.39 3.26 -3.83
N SER A 55 -11.67 3.00 -4.92
CA SER A 55 -10.21 3.08 -4.96
C SER A 55 -9.71 4.52 -4.72
N GLY A 56 -10.44 5.54 -5.18
CA GLY A 56 -10.16 6.93 -4.79
C GLY A 56 -10.40 7.21 -3.29
N GLY A 57 -11.45 6.59 -2.72
CA GLY A 57 -11.73 6.65 -1.28
C GLY A 57 -10.66 6.00 -0.41
N TYR A 58 -10.04 4.91 -0.89
CA TYR A 58 -8.87 4.28 -0.28
C TYR A 58 -7.72 5.28 -0.11
N THR A 59 -7.34 5.98 -1.17
CA THR A 59 -6.22 6.95 -1.14
C THR A 59 -6.45 8.04 -0.09
N THR A 60 -7.67 8.58 -0.02
CA THR A 60 -8.04 9.59 0.97
C THR A 60 -7.98 9.03 2.39
N THR A 61 -8.41 7.78 2.58
CA THR A 61 -8.36 7.09 3.89
C THR A 61 -6.93 6.91 4.37
N SER A 62 -6.00 6.50 3.49
CA SER A 62 -4.58 6.35 3.81
C SER A 62 -3.94 7.67 4.27
N PHE A 63 -4.29 8.80 3.64
CA PHE A 63 -3.82 10.11 4.11
C PHE A 63 -4.35 10.47 5.50
N GLN A 64 -5.63 10.20 5.75
CA GLN A 64 -6.25 10.53 7.03
C GLN A 64 -5.73 9.66 8.18
N LEU A 65 -5.40 8.39 7.92
CA LEU A 65 -4.68 7.52 8.87
C LEU A 65 -3.29 8.08 9.22
N ALA A 66 -2.56 8.57 8.23
CA ALA A 66 -1.24 9.16 8.43
C ALA A 66 -1.29 10.44 9.29
N VAL A 67 -2.31 11.28 9.09
CA VAL A 67 -2.58 12.44 9.97
C VAL A 67 -2.81 12.02 11.42
N MET A 68 -3.38 10.83 11.65
CA MET A 68 -3.55 10.26 12.99
C MET A 68 -2.28 9.58 13.53
N GLY A 69 -1.17 9.57 12.78
CA GLY A 69 0.07 8.88 13.15
C GLY A 69 0.01 7.36 12.99
N ILE A 70 -1.03 6.86 12.32
CA ILE A 70 -1.28 5.44 12.06
C ILE A 70 -0.70 5.09 10.69
N ASP A 71 0.24 4.17 10.68
CA ASP A 71 0.88 3.72 9.45
C ASP A 71 0.02 2.63 8.78
N PRO A 72 -0.41 2.78 7.53
CA PRO A 72 -0.82 1.64 6.72
C PRO A 72 0.44 0.82 6.39
N VAL A 73 0.52 -0.40 6.92
CA VAL A 73 1.68 -1.30 6.76
C VAL A 73 1.44 -2.33 5.64
N GLY A 74 0.22 -2.45 5.11
CA GLY A 74 -0.02 -3.33 3.96
C GLY A 74 -0.95 -2.69 2.95
N GLU A 75 -0.48 -2.64 1.71
CA GLU A 75 -1.39 -2.71 0.59
C GLU A 75 -1.94 -4.13 0.50
N SER A 76 -3.21 -4.24 0.10
CA SER A 76 -3.80 -5.52 -0.21
C SER A 76 -2.92 -6.29 -1.21
N GLN A 77 -2.91 -7.63 -1.13
CA GLN A 77 -1.98 -8.50 -1.86
C GLN A 77 -1.77 -8.02 -3.32
N LEU A 78 -0.52 -8.01 -3.79
CA LEU A 78 -0.16 -7.62 -5.16
C LEU A 78 -0.26 -8.81 -6.13
N SER A 79 -0.74 -8.55 -7.34
CA SER A 79 -1.04 -9.53 -8.41
C SER A 79 0.05 -10.60 -8.53
N GLY A 80 -0.34 -11.88 -8.59
CA GLY A 80 0.60 -13.00 -8.72
C GLY A 80 0.72 -13.91 -7.49
N TYR A 81 0.09 -13.57 -6.36
CA TYR A 81 -0.09 -14.53 -5.26
C TYR A 81 -1.07 -15.65 -5.65
N PRO A 82 -0.81 -16.91 -5.27
CA PRO A 82 -1.79 -17.99 -5.46
C PRO A 82 -3.13 -17.67 -4.77
N ALA A 83 -4.25 -17.89 -5.49
CA ALA A 83 -5.62 -17.61 -5.04
C ALA A 83 -5.98 -16.12 -4.79
N GLN A 84 -5.24 -15.20 -5.41
CA GLN A 84 -5.44 -13.77 -5.23
C GLN A 84 -6.45 -13.17 -6.21
N TYR A 85 -7.15 -12.12 -5.76
CA TYR A 85 -8.02 -11.28 -6.57
C TYR A 85 -7.21 -10.21 -7.32
N PRO A 86 -7.14 -10.21 -8.66
CA PRO A 86 -6.38 -9.20 -9.41
C PRO A 86 -6.80 -7.76 -9.11
N SER A 87 -8.07 -7.53 -8.75
CA SER A 87 -8.60 -6.23 -8.38
C SER A 87 -8.01 -5.63 -7.11
N VAL A 88 -7.45 -6.44 -6.20
CA VAL A 88 -6.96 -5.91 -4.93
C VAL A 88 -5.67 -5.10 -5.06
N SER A 89 -4.98 -5.23 -6.20
CA SER A 89 -3.72 -4.53 -6.46
C SER A 89 -3.93 -3.10 -7.00
N MET A 90 -5.17 -2.62 -7.11
CA MET A 90 -5.51 -1.32 -7.70
C MET A 90 -4.86 -1.12 -9.08
N VAL A 91 -4.86 -2.18 -9.89
CA VAL A 91 -4.39 -2.22 -11.29
C VAL A 91 -5.61 -2.47 -12.16
N ASP A 92 -5.68 -1.83 -13.34
CA ASP A 92 -6.57 -2.34 -14.39
C ASP A 92 -5.96 -3.64 -14.90
N TYR A 93 -6.49 -4.75 -14.42
CA TYR A 93 -5.99 -6.09 -14.74
C TYR A 93 -6.43 -6.57 -16.14
N HIS A 94 -7.20 -5.78 -16.90
CA HIS A 94 -7.44 -6.05 -18.33
C HIS A 94 -6.34 -5.47 -19.20
N THR A 95 -5.89 -4.25 -18.89
CA THR A 95 -4.94 -3.54 -19.73
C THR A 95 -3.51 -3.65 -19.22
N GLY A 96 -3.30 -3.78 -17.90
CA GLY A 96 -2.01 -3.82 -17.22
C GLY A 96 -1.55 -2.48 -16.61
N PRO A 97 -1.69 -1.33 -17.30
CA PRO A 97 -1.47 -0.02 -16.71
C PRO A 97 -2.60 0.36 -15.73
N PRO A 98 -2.33 1.10 -14.64
CA PRO A 98 -3.40 1.68 -13.83
C PRO A 98 -4.19 2.72 -14.66
N THR A 99 -5.51 2.76 -14.50
CA THR A 99 -6.33 3.85 -15.07
C THR A 99 -6.49 4.99 -14.06
N ALA A 100 -6.63 6.22 -14.60
CA ALA A 100 -6.65 7.50 -13.89
C ALA A 100 -5.32 7.91 -13.21
N GLY A 101 -4.28 8.16 -14.01
CA GLY A 101 -3.12 8.94 -13.61
C GLY A 101 -2.13 8.26 -12.65
N GLU A 102 -2.42 7.05 -12.18
CA GLU A 102 -1.46 6.27 -11.41
C GLU A 102 -0.43 5.59 -12.32
N THR A 103 0.84 5.78 -12.02
CA THR A 103 1.98 5.30 -12.81
C THR A 103 2.24 3.80 -12.60
N GLN A 104 3.08 3.19 -13.46
CA GLN A 104 3.61 1.83 -13.33
C GLN A 104 4.14 1.49 -11.90
N LEU A 105 4.54 2.54 -11.19
CA LEU A 105 4.92 2.57 -9.79
C LEU A 105 3.94 3.48 -9.05
N HIS A 106 3.21 3.01 -8.02
CA HIS A 106 2.55 3.92 -7.08
C HIS A 106 3.59 4.40 -6.06
N ALA A 107 3.58 5.69 -5.74
CA ALA A 107 4.48 6.27 -4.77
C ALA A 107 3.70 7.21 -3.84
N GLN A 108 3.72 6.93 -2.55
CA GLN A 108 3.10 7.75 -1.52
C GLN A 108 4.15 8.12 -0.48
N ALA A 109 4.32 9.42 -0.21
CA ALA A 109 5.11 9.89 0.92
C ALA A 109 4.19 10.28 2.06
N LEU A 110 4.53 9.86 3.28
CA LEU A 110 3.80 10.16 4.49
C LEU A 110 4.73 10.83 5.50
N GLU A 111 4.23 11.88 6.15
CA GLU A 111 4.85 12.48 7.34
C GLU A 111 3.80 12.43 8.45
N ALA A 112 4.07 11.62 9.46
CA ALA A 112 3.23 11.53 10.64
C ALA A 112 3.37 12.78 11.50
N THR A 113 2.38 13.05 12.35
CA THR A 113 2.36 14.21 13.26
C THR A 113 3.50 14.22 14.29
N ASP A 114 4.13 13.07 14.53
CA ASP A 114 5.33 12.93 15.37
C ASP A 114 6.66 13.13 14.60
N GLY A 115 6.59 13.54 13.32
CA GLY A 115 7.74 13.83 12.47
C GLY A 115 8.32 12.61 11.74
N ARG A 116 7.80 11.39 11.96
CA ARG A 116 8.24 10.20 11.22
C ARG A 116 7.88 10.33 9.75
N LYS A 117 8.84 10.04 8.87
CA LYS A 117 8.65 10.07 7.41
C LYS A 117 8.75 8.67 6.85
N LYS A 118 7.90 8.35 5.87
CA LYS A 118 7.93 7.10 5.13
C LYS A 118 7.61 7.34 3.67
N ILE A 119 8.19 6.54 2.80
CA ILE A 119 7.80 6.45 1.40
C ILE A 119 7.34 5.02 1.15
N LEU A 120 6.12 4.86 0.66
CA LEU A 120 5.56 3.64 0.14
C LEU A 120 5.72 3.64 -1.37
N LEU A 121 6.32 2.59 -1.91
CA LEU A 121 6.50 2.36 -3.34
C LEU A 121 5.86 1.02 -3.70
N VAL A 122 5.14 0.97 -4.82
CA VAL A 122 4.39 -0.22 -5.23
C VAL A 122 4.68 -0.48 -6.68
N ASN A 123 5.39 -1.55 -6.96
CA ASN A 123 5.57 -1.99 -8.33
C ASN A 123 4.31 -2.74 -8.78
N LYS A 124 3.55 -2.12 -9.69
CA LYS A 124 2.33 -2.68 -10.27
C LYS A 124 2.57 -3.52 -11.51
N GLN A 125 3.82 -3.68 -11.94
CA GLN A 125 4.21 -4.38 -13.16
C GLN A 125 4.61 -5.84 -12.90
N ASN A 126 4.44 -6.68 -13.93
CA ASN A 126 4.95 -8.06 -13.98
C ASN A 126 6.47 -8.14 -14.26
N GLN A 127 7.20 -7.06 -14.01
CA GLN A 127 8.64 -6.98 -14.19
C GLN A 127 9.23 -6.08 -13.12
N ALA A 128 10.49 -6.29 -12.77
CA ALA A 128 11.18 -5.43 -11.82
C ALA A 128 11.27 -3.98 -12.34
N LEU A 129 11.17 -3.02 -11.43
CA LEU A 129 11.34 -1.59 -11.71
C LEU A 129 12.57 -1.06 -11.00
N SER A 130 13.40 -0.31 -11.72
CA SER A 130 14.53 0.41 -11.15
C SER A 130 14.08 1.81 -10.71
N VAL A 131 14.18 2.11 -9.42
CA VAL A 131 13.78 3.41 -8.84
C VAL A 131 15.01 4.11 -8.28
N GLN A 132 15.23 5.35 -8.67
CA GLN A 132 16.29 6.19 -8.10
C GLN A 132 15.83 6.81 -6.79
N ILE A 133 16.54 6.54 -5.69
CA ILE A 133 16.30 7.21 -4.41
C ILE A 133 17.37 8.29 -4.22
N PRO A 134 16.98 9.58 -4.25
CA PRO A 134 17.94 10.69 -4.33
C PRO A 134 18.73 10.94 -3.03
N THR A 135 18.45 10.23 -1.94
CA THR A 135 19.07 10.49 -0.63
C THR A 135 19.50 9.22 0.08
N LYS A 136 20.63 9.32 0.81
CA LYS A 136 21.12 8.30 1.74
C LYS A 136 20.27 8.24 3.02
N GLN A 137 20.28 7.06 3.64
CA GLN A 137 19.86 6.72 5.02
C GLN A 137 18.40 6.30 5.22
N ALA A 138 18.07 5.14 4.68
CA ALA A 138 16.95 4.34 5.17
C ALA A 138 17.23 2.87 4.95
N GLY A 139 16.90 2.03 5.94
CA GLY A 139 16.64 0.62 5.65
C GLY A 139 15.38 0.56 4.77
N ILE A 140 15.38 -0.26 3.74
CA ILE A 140 14.17 -0.53 2.94
C ILE A 140 13.59 -1.86 3.38
N GLU A 141 12.28 -1.94 3.50
CA GLU A 141 11.56 -3.19 3.67
C GLU A 141 10.81 -3.48 2.37
N ILE A 142 11.14 -4.57 1.69
CA ILE A 142 10.47 -4.99 0.46
C ILE A 142 9.71 -6.28 0.74
N VAL A 143 8.42 -6.29 0.43
CA VAL A 143 7.56 -7.47 0.47
C VAL A 143 7.07 -7.75 -0.93
N GLY A 144 7.29 -8.96 -1.43
CA GLY A 144 6.87 -9.36 -2.78
C GLY A 144 6.32 -10.77 -2.80
N VAL A 145 5.79 -11.19 -3.94
CA VAL A 145 5.22 -12.54 -4.15
C VAL A 145 6.20 -13.65 -3.76
N THR A 146 7.49 -13.46 -4.05
CA THR A 146 8.55 -14.43 -3.76
C THR A 146 8.99 -14.44 -2.28
N THR A 147 8.67 -13.42 -1.50
CA THR A 147 9.06 -13.35 -0.08
C THR A 147 8.03 -13.98 0.86
N GLY A 148 6.87 -14.40 0.35
CA GLY A 148 5.84 -15.09 1.14
C GLY A 148 5.25 -14.20 2.25
N GLY A 149 5.29 -12.87 2.08
CA GLY A 149 4.82 -11.91 3.08
C GLY A 149 5.86 -11.52 4.11
N ASN A 150 7.06 -12.13 4.09
CA ASN A 150 8.16 -11.70 4.95
C ASN A 150 8.86 -10.50 4.31
N PRO A 151 9.12 -9.43 5.08
CA PRO A 151 9.92 -8.32 4.57
C PRO A 151 11.35 -8.80 4.33
N TRP A 152 11.86 -8.54 3.14
CA TRP A 152 13.29 -8.54 2.86
C TRP A 152 13.84 -7.15 3.11
N THR A 153 14.82 -7.04 4.01
CA THR A 153 15.40 -5.76 4.42
C THR A 153 16.79 -5.58 3.84
N ASN A 154 17.08 -4.40 3.29
CA ASN A 154 18.45 -3.95 3.03
C ASN A 154 18.76 -2.75 3.93
N GLU A 155 19.80 -2.86 4.75
CA GLU A 155 20.15 -1.88 5.77
C GLU A 155 20.69 -0.56 5.20
N GLN A 156 21.15 -0.54 3.94
CA GLN A 156 21.70 0.67 3.31
C GLN A 156 21.29 0.72 1.85
N VAL A 157 20.36 1.60 1.51
CA VAL A 157 20.06 1.86 0.11
C VAL A 157 20.57 3.22 -0.35
N GLN A 158 21.43 3.19 -1.36
CA GLN A 158 21.95 4.36 -2.04
C GLN A 158 21.82 4.16 -3.56
N GLY A 159 21.26 5.16 -4.24
CA GLY A 159 21.18 5.17 -5.69
C GLY A 159 19.96 4.41 -6.21
N THR A 160 20.17 3.49 -7.14
CA THR A 160 19.12 2.75 -7.82
C THR A 160 18.73 1.51 -7.02
N ILE A 161 17.44 1.39 -6.71
CA ILE A 161 16.85 0.21 -6.08
C ILE A 161 16.07 -0.55 -7.12
N GLU A 162 16.20 -1.87 -7.12
CA GLU A 162 15.31 -2.74 -7.86
C GLU A 162 14.12 -3.12 -6.96
N ILE A 163 12.92 -2.77 -7.39
CA ILE A 163 11.67 -3.21 -6.78
C ILE A 163 11.16 -4.38 -7.63
N PRO A 164 11.11 -5.62 -7.10
CA PRO A 164 10.67 -6.79 -7.84
C PRO A 164 9.26 -6.62 -8.43
N ALA A 165 8.93 -7.44 -9.43
CA ALA A 165 7.57 -7.51 -9.97
C ALA A 165 6.55 -7.71 -8.84
N TYR A 166 5.47 -6.93 -8.86
CA TYR A 166 4.40 -7.03 -7.87
C TYR A 166 4.90 -7.02 -6.42
N ALA A 167 5.78 -6.06 -6.09
CA ALA A 167 6.32 -5.87 -4.75
C ALA A 167 5.99 -4.48 -4.18
N VAL A 168 5.81 -4.44 -2.87
CA VAL A 168 5.70 -3.23 -2.06
C VAL A 168 7.06 -2.96 -1.42
N ALA A 169 7.49 -1.71 -1.43
CA ALA A 169 8.70 -1.23 -0.79
C ALA A 169 8.36 -0.08 0.17
N VAL A 170 8.76 -0.21 1.43
CA VAL A 170 8.63 0.84 2.45
C VAL A 170 10.01 1.37 2.80
N ILE A 171 10.18 2.67 2.66
CA ILE A 171 11.42 3.40 2.94
C ILE A 171 11.14 4.38 4.09
N PRO A 172 11.43 4.04 5.35
CA PRO A 172 11.50 5.02 6.44
C PRO A 172 12.44 6.18 6.08
N ARG A 173 12.22 7.38 6.59
CA ARG A 173 13.14 8.50 6.44
C ARG A 173 13.43 9.10 7.81
N SER A 174 14.72 9.27 8.10
CA SER A 174 15.22 10.02 9.27
C SER A 174 15.09 11.53 9.05
#